data_AF-A0A255TSD2-F1
#
_entry.id   AF-A0A255TSD2-F1
#
_cell.length_a   1.000
_cell.length_b   1.000
_cell.length_c   1.000
_cell.angle_alpha   90.00
_cell.angle_beta   90.00
_cell.angle_gamma   90.00
#
_symmetry.space_group_name_H-M   'P 1'
#
loop_
_entity.id
_entity.type
_entity.pdbx_description
1 polymer ?
#
loop_
_entity_poly.entity_id
_entity_poly.type
_entity_poly.pdbx_seq_one_letter_code
_entity_poly.pdbx_strand_id
1 'polypeptide(L)'
;MKILIAGDFAPRARLAKQIEDKKFSEVFSENVREIIKSADFSFVNFESPIVETGYKPIPKCGPNLRCTKEAAEAMRYAGFTGVTMANNHILDYGVDGLHRSVECCKAQGLDIVGVGENLHDAEKVLYLEKKGKRLAVINCCEHEFTIATETGPGANPLNPVRQFYAIQEAKKNADYVLVIVHGGHEMFQLPSPRMVETYRFFIDAGADAVVNHHQHCYSGYETYKGKPIFYGLGNFCFDKEGLRDCSWNEGYMVELSFSDVITSNIYPYCQYGNKPTIELLDTTAFDNTIAELNLIISDNNSLRAKITEYYKNCKNNELSRMEPYSGRILNKLFSLGLLPKFISGQKAINILNHVDCEAHRDKLIFALRNK
;
A
#
# COMPACT_ATOMS: atom_id res chain seq x y z
N MET A 1 0.10 -23.97 5.33
CA MET A 1 -0.91 -22.93 5.59
C MET A 1 -0.95 -22.03 4.37
N LYS A 2 -2.13 -21.77 3.78
CA LYS A 2 -2.29 -20.94 2.58
C LYS A 2 -2.78 -19.54 2.94
N ILE A 3 -2.06 -18.51 2.52
CA ILE A 3 -2.40 -17.11 2.77
C ILE A 3 -2.58 -16.39 1.44
N LEU A 4 -3.73 -15.78 1.21
CA LEU A 4 -3.95 -14.93 0.05
C LEU A 4 -3.79 -13.45 0.43
N ILE A 5 -3.08 -12.67 -0.36
CA ILE A 5 -3.03 -11.21 -0.24
C ILE A 5 -3.49 -10.61 -1.56
N ALA A 6 -4.47 -9.70 -1.47
CA ALA A 6 -4.96 -8.88 -2.57
C ALA A 6 -4.53 -7.43 -2.37
N GLY A 7 -4.49 -6.68 -3.47
CA GLY A 7 -4.06 -5.28 -3.50
C GLY A 7 -5.03 -4.27 -2.89
N ASP A 8 -4.94 -3.02 -3.36
CA ASP A 8 -5.65 -1.90 -2.75
C ASP A 8 -7.18 -1.95 -2.98
N PHE A 9 -7.94 -1.78 -1.91
CA PHE A 9 -9.39 -1.63 -1.91
C PHE A 9 -9.79 -0.23 -1.45
N ALA A 10 -10.33 0.55 -2.38
CA ALA A 10 -10.87 1.87 -2.11
C ALA A 10 -12.09 2.14 -3.00
N PRO A 11 -13.32 1.93 -2.49
CA PRO A 11 -14.54 2.21 -3.22
C PRO A 11 -14.63 3.66 -3.68
N ARG A 12 -14.68 3.84 -5.00
CA ARG A 12 -14.82 5.15 -5.67
C ARG A 12 -15.56 5.00 -6.99
N ALA A 13 -15.99 6.10 -7.60
CA ALA A 13 -16.62 6.11 -8.92
C ALA A 13 -17.73 5.03 -9.05
N ARG A 14 -17.68 4.16 -10.07
CA ARG A 14 -18.71 3.12 -10.28
C ARG A 14 -18.72 2.09 -9.15
N LEU A 15 -17.55 1.77 -8.62
CA LEU A 15 -17.39 0.83 -7.52
C LEU A 15 -18.12 1.32 -6.26
N ALA A 16 -17.94 2.58 -5.86
CA ALA A 16 -18.63 3.14 -4.69
C ALA A 16 -20.14 2.92 -4.77
N LYS A 17 -20.74 3.24 -5.92
CA LYS A 17 -22.17 3.02 -6.15
C LYS A 17 -22.58 1.54 -6.02
N GLN A 18 -21.82 0.62 -6.61
CA GLN A 18 -22.15 -0.81 -6.51
C GLN A 18 -22.02 -1.36 -5.09
N ILE A 19 -21.05 -0.85 -4.31
CA ILE A 19 -20.88 -1.22 -2.91
C ILE A 19 -22.04 -0.67 -2.06
N GLU A 20 -22.39 0.60 -2.22
CA GLU A 20 -23.51 1.25 -1.52
C GLU A 20 -24.86 0.56 -1.85
N ASP A 21 -25.08 0.20 -3.11
CA ASP A 21 -26.28 -0.51 -3.58
C ASP A 21 -26.24 -2.03 -3.24
N LYS A 22 -25.22 -2.52 -2.52
CA LYS A 22 -24.99 -3.93 -2.15
C LYS A 22 -24.95 -4.91 -3.32
N LYS A 23 -24.51 -4.46 -4.49
CA LYS A 23 -24.39 -5.28 -5.73
C LYS A 23 -23.09 -6.09 -5.76
N PHE A 24 -22.75 -6.75 -4.65
CA PHE A 24 -21.43 -7.36 -4.47
C PHE A 24 -21.14 -8.48 -5.48
N SER A 25 -22.14 -9.23 -5.93
CA SER A 25 -21.99 -10.27 -6.97
C SER A 25 -21.63 -9.71 -8.35
N GLU A 26 -21.95 -8.44 -8.63
CA GLU A 26 -21.54 -7.76 -9.86
C GLU A 26 -20.07 -7.32 -9.79
N VAL A 27 -19.59 -7.01 -8.58
CA VAL A 27 -18.20 -6.57 -8.33
C VAL A 27 -17.24 -7.75 -8.30
N PHE A 28 -17.57 -8.79 -7.51
CA PHE A 28 -16.72 -9.95 -7.27
C PHE A 28 -17.28 -11.17 -8.00
N SER A 29 -16.67 -11.52 -9.13
CA SER A 29 -17.01 -12.73 -9.88
C SER A 29 -16.81 -14.00 -9.04
N GLU A 30 -17.57 -15.06 -9.31
CA GLU A 30 -17.54 -16.28 -8.49
C GLU A 30 -16.13 -16.90 -8.47
N ASN A 31 -15.44 -16.96 -9.61
CA ASN A 31 -14.07 -17.49 -9.69
C ASN A 31 -13.09 -16.74 -8.78
N VAL A 32 -13.20 -15.40 -8.71
CA VAL A 32 -12.37 -14.59 -7.80
C VAL A 32 -12.68 -14.93 -6.34
N ARG A 33 -13.96 -15.08 -6.01
CA ARG A 33 -14.40 -15.44 -4.65
C ARG A 33 -13.95 -16.84 -4.25
N GLU A 34 -14.00 -17.81 -5.16
CA GLU A 34 -13.54 -19.17 -4.92
C GLU A 34 -12.05 -19.21 -4.60
N ILE A 35 -11.23 -18.45 -5.33
CA ILE A 35 -9.79 -18.30 -5.04
C ILE A 35 -9.59 -17.74 -3.64
N ILE A 36 -10.27 -16.63 -3.29
CA ILE A 36 -10.14 -15.98 -1.97
C ILE A 36 -10.54 -16.92 -0.83
N LYS A 37 -11.67 -17.64 -0.98
CA LYS A 37 -12.18 -18.57 0.03
C LYS A 37 -11.35 -19.85 0.16
N SER A 38 -10.53 -20.18 -0.84
CA SER A 38 -9.69 -21.39 -0.81
C SER A 38 -8.48 -21.26 0.14
N ALA A 39 -8.11 -20.03 0.51
CA ALA A 39 -7.03 -19.76 1.45
C ALA A 39 -7.45 -20.01 2.90
N ASP A 40 -6.48 -20.37 3.76
CA ASP A 40 -6.73 -20.50 5.21
C ASP A 40 -7.00 -19.13 5.84
N PHE A 41 -6.26 -18.11 5.39
CA PHE A 41 -6.46 -16.70 5.70
C PHE A 41 -6.26 -15.86 4.45
N SER A 42 -6.98 -14.74 4.35
CA SER A 42 -6.92 -13.86 3.20
C SER A 42 -7.03 -12.39 3.63
N PHE A 43 -6.16 -11.56 3.07
CA PHE A 43 -6.03 -10.14 3.38
C PHE A 43 -6.18 -9.27 2.14
N VAL A 44 -6.71 -8.07 2.35
CA VAL A 44 -6.82 -6.99 1.35
C VAL A 44 -6.50 -5.67 2.02
N ASN A 45 -5.90 -4.73 1.29
CA ASN A 45 -5.62 -3.41 1.84
C ASN A 45 -6.88 -2.54 1.86
N PHE A 46 -7.41 -2.27 3.05
CA PHE A 46 -8.59 -1.44 3.25
C PHE A 46 -8.15 0.02 3.39
N GLU A 47 -8.09 0.70 2.25
CA GLU A 47 -7.40 1.99 2.13
C GLU A 47 -8.33 3.19 2.32
N SER A 48 -9.62 3.00 2.14
CA SER A 48 -10.60 4.08 2.23
C SER A 48 -11.35 4.02 3.56
N PRO A 49 -11.23 5.01 4.47
CA PRO A 49 -11.92 4.95 5.74
C PRO A 49 -13.45 5.01 5.56
N ILE A 50 -14.18 4.37 6.46
CA ILE A 50 -15.64 4.43 6.54
C ILE A 50 -16.03 5.74 7.21
N VAL A 51 -16.89 6.51 6.53
CA VAL A 51 -17.24 7.87 6.92
C VAL A 51 -18.75 8.01 7.05
N GLU A 52 -19.19 8.56 8.18
CA GLU A 52 -20.60 8.88 8.42
C GLU A 52 -20.91 10.37 8.18
N THR A 53 -22.19 10.70 8.14
CA THR A 53 -22.63 12.08 7.94
C THR A 53 -22.12 12.98 9.07
N GLY A 54 -21.45 14.07 8.72
CA GLY A 54 -20.93 15.06 9.67
C GLY A 54 -19.43 14.97 9.94
N TYR A 55 -18.78 13.86 9.56
CA TYR A 55 -17.33 13.72 9.69
C TYR A 55 -16.61 14.71 8.77
N LYS A 56 -15.48 15.24 9.24
CA LYS A 56 -14.71 16.26 8.53
C LYS A 56 -13.38 15.70 8.03
N PRO A 57 -12.98 16.01 6.78
CA PRO A 57 -11.69 15.58 6.27
C PRO A 57 -10.54 16.31 6.97
N ILE A 58 -9.40 15.65 7.11
CA ILE A 58 -8.17 16.29 7.60
C ILE A 58 -7.56 17.21 6.53
N PRO A 59 -6.86 18.29 6.92
CA PRO A 59 -6.08 19.08 5.98
C PRO A 59 -4.84 18.30 5.53
N LYS A 60 -4.79 17.92 4.25
CA LYS A 60 -3.63 17.25 3.65
C LYS A 60 -3.47 17.59 2.17
N CYS A 61 -2.34 17.19 1.59
CA CYS A 61 -2.19 17.14 0.14
C CYS A 61 -2.78 15.82 -0.41
N GLY A 62 -3.19 15.83 -1.68
CA GLY A 62 -3.87 14.68 -2.28
C GLY A 62 -5.36 14.58 -1.91
N PRO A 63 -6.06 13.54 -2.39
CA PRO A 63 -7.50 13.37 -2.15
C PRO A 63 -7.77 12.81 -0.75
N ASN A 64 -8.84 13.26 -0.09
CA ASN A 64 -9.43 12.56 1.05
C ASN A 64 -10.35 11.43 0.54
N LEU A 65 -9.92 10.19 0.69
CA LEU A 65 -10.71 9.00 0.39
C LEU A 65 -11.74 8.74 1.48
N ARG A 66 -12.86 8.14 1.08
CA ARG A 66 -13.93 7.70 1.98
C ARG A 66 -14.73 6.59 1.33
N CYS A 67 -15.36 5.76 2.16
CA CYS A 67 -16.38 4.80 1.75
C CYS A 67 -17.49 4.70 2.81
N THR A 68 -18.47 3.85 2.56
CA THR A 68 -19.56 3.54 3.49
C THR A 68 -19.33 2.20 4.18
N LYS A 69 -20.13 1.90 5.21
CA LYS A 69 -19.99 0.65 5.99
C LYS A 69 -20.16 -0.62 5.15
N GLU A 70 -20.89 -0.55 4.04
CA GLU A 70 -21.09 -1.63 3.09
C GLU A 70 -19.76 -2.11 2.47
N ALA A 71 -18.71 -1.28 2.50
CA ALA A 71 -17.37 -1.68 2.10
C ALA A 71 -16.81 -2.83 2.96
N ALA A 72 -17.07 -2.84 4.26
CA ALA A 72 -16.68 -3.95 5.14
C ALA A 72 -17.49 -5.22 4.81
N GLU A 73 -18.80 -5.08 4.58
CA GLU A 73 -19.68 -6.18 4.17
C GLU A 73 -19.21 -6.81 2.84
N ALA A 74 -18.78 -5.96 1.90
CA ALA A 74 -18.28 -6.38 0.60
C ALA A 74 -17.00 -7.24 0.71
N MET A 75 -16.06 -6.86 1.58
CA MET A 75 -14.85 -7.67 1.82
C MET A 75 -15.18 -9.03 2.41
N ARG A 76 -16.13 -9.08 3.36
CA ARG A 76 -16.61 -10.35 3.90
C ARG A 76 -17.32 -11.20 2.84
N TYR A 77 -18.15 -10.58 2.00
CA TYR A 77 -18.83 -11.27 0.89
C TYR A 77 -17.84 -11.85 -0.14
N ALA A 78 -16.77 -11.12 -0.45
CA ALA A 78 -15.71 -11.55 -1.35
C ALA A 78 -14.97 -12.78 -0.81
N GLY A 79 -14.93 -12.97 0.51
CA GLY A 79 -14.35 -14.13 1.19
C GLY A 79 -13.12 -13.80 2.03
N PHE A 80 -12.77 -12.53 2.20
CA PHE A 80 -11.63 -12.13 3.02
C PHE A 80 -11.83 -12.50 4.49
N THR A 81 -10.75 -12.90 5.15
CA THR A 81 -10.73 -13.17 6.59
C THR A 81 -10.20 -11.98 7.39
N GLY A 82 -9.41 -11.11 6.77
CA GLY A 82 -8.87 -9.92 7.41
C GLY A 82 -8.56 -8.79 6.44
N VAL A 83 -8.18 -7.65 7.00
CA VAL A 83 -7.82 -6.44 6.28
C VAL A 83 -6.55 -5.84 6.87
N THR A 84 -5.70 -5.29 6.00
CA THR A 84 -4.60 -4.42 6.41
C THR A 84 -5.07 -2.97 6.38
N MET A 85 -4.73 -2.19 7.40
CA MET A 85 -5.18 -0.79 7.53
C MET A 85 -4.02 0.21 7.74
N ALA A 86 -2.76 -0.25 7.84
CA ALA A 86 -1.64 0.68 7.74
C ALA A 86 -1.50 1.15 6.29
N ASN A 87 -2.03 2.34 6.02
CA ASN A 87 -1.93 3.02 4.74
C ASN A 87 -2.02 4.55 4.95
N ASN A 88 -1.77 5.30 3.89
CA ASN A 88 -1.74 6.76 3.89
C ASN A 88 -3.11 7.43 3.87
N HIS A 89 -4.21 6.67 3.90
CA HIS A 89 -5.57 7.20 3.77
C HIS A 89 -6.48 6.91 4.97
N ILE A 90 -6.10 6.04 5.91
CA ILE A 90 -6.97 5.61 7.02
C ILE A 90 -7.41 6.74 7.97
N LEU A 91 -6.66 7.85 8.08
CA LEU A 91 -7.07 9.06 8.84
C LEU A 91 -7.60 10.19 7.95
N ASP A 92 -8.01 9.92 6.71
CA ASP A 92 -8.48 10.99 5.81
C ASP A 92 -9.67 11.78 6.35
N TYR A 93 -10.45 11.17 7.26
CA TYR A 93 -11.55 11.78 8.01
C TYR A 93 -11.31 11.74 9.53
N GLY A 94 -10.04 11.78 9.91
CA GLY A 94 -9.60 11.80 11.30
C GLY A 94 -9.84 10.50 12.05
N VAL A 95 -9.73 10.58 13.37
CA VAL A 95 -9.90 9.45 14.29
C VAL A 95 -11.30 8.84 14.20
N ASP A 96 -12.34 9.68 13.98
CA ASP A 96 -13.71 9.21 13.81
C ASP A 96 -13.85 8.23 12.63
N GLY A 97 -13.20 8.52 11.50
CA GLY A 97 -13.17 7.64 10.33
C GLY A 97 -12.41 6.33 10.58
N LEU A 98 -11.26 6.40 11.25
CA LEU A 98 -10.49 5.21 11.65
C LEU A 98 -11.30 4.31 12.59
N HIS A 99 -11.83 4.87 13.67
CA HIS A 99 -12.61 4.12 14.66
C HIS A 99 -13.83 3.45 14.02
N ARG A 100 -14.54 4.18 13.17
CA ARG A 100 -15.69 3.62 12.46
C ARG A 100 -15.28 2.49 11.51
N SER A 101 -14.15 2.63 10.82
CA SER A 101 -13.61 1.58 9.95
C SER A 101 -13.30 0.31 10.74
N VAL A 102 -12.61 0.45 11.88
CA VAL A 102 -12.28 -0.66 12.77
C VAL A 102 -13.53 -1.35 13.30
N GLU A 103 -14.52 -0.58 13.76
CA GLU A 103 -15.80 -1.10 14.25
C GLU A 103 -16.53 -1.91 13.16
N CYS A 104 -16.71 -1.33 11.97
CA CYS A 104 -17.41 -2.00 10.88
C CYS A 104 -16.70 -3.27 10.41
N CYS A 105 -15.38 -3.27 10.27
CA CYS A 105 -14.62 -4.46 9.89
C CYS A 105 -14.71 -5.56 10.96
N LYS A 106 -14.59 -5.20 12.25
CA LYS A 106 -14.78 -6.16 13.36
C LYS A 106 -16.20 -6.73 13.39
N ALA A 107 -17.23 -5.92 13.11
CA ALA A 107 -18.61 -6.39 13.04
C ALA A 107 -18.85 -7.42 11.93
N GLN A 108 -18.01 -7.43 10.88
CA GLN A 108 -18.02 -8.45 9.82
C GLN A 108 -17.13 -9.66 10.11
N GLY A 109 -16.50 -9.71 11.29
CA GLY A 109 -15.57 -10.77 11.67
C GLY A 109 -14.26 -10.75 10.88
N LEU A 110 -13.82 -9.57 10.42
CA LEU A 110 -12.53 -9.39 9.75
C LEU A 110 -11.45 -9.13 10.79
N ASP A 111 -10.35 -9.87 10.71
CA ASP A 111 -9.12 -9.54 11.43
C ASP A 111 -8.55 -8.21 10.93
N ILE A 112 -7.93 -7.45 11.83
CA ILE A 112 -7.38 -6.12 11.52
C ILE A 112 -5.93 -6.06 11.99
N VAL A 113 -5.05 -5.49 11.16
CA VAL A 113 -3.65 -5.25 11.49
C VAL A 113 -3.18 -3.92 10.94
N GLY A 114 -2.25 -3.26 11.65
CA GLY A 114 -1.56 -2.05 11.19
C GLY A 114 -2.14 -0.71 11.66
N VAL A 115 -3.13 -0.71 12.55
CA VAL A 115 -3.69 0.50 13.17
C VAL A 115 -3.93 0.32 14.65
N GLY A 116 -3.94 1.41 15.42
CA GLY A 116 -4.21 1.37 16.85
C GLY A 116 -4.52 2.75 17.45
N GLU A 117 -4.81 2.78 18.75
CA GLU A 117 -5.14 4.00 19.51
C GLU A 117 -3.92 4.88 19.81
N ASN A 118 -2.73 4.33 19.60
CA ASN A 118 -1.43 4.97 19.73
C ASN A 118 -0.41 4.10 18.98
N LEU A 119 0.84 4.56 18.94
CA LEU A 119 1.91 3.89 18.22
C LEU A 119 2.17 2.46 18.72
N HIS A 120 2.13 2.23 20.03
CA HIS A 120 2.32 0.90 20.61
C HIS A 120 1.21 -0.06 20.17
N ASP A 121 -0.05 0.39 20.16
CA ASP A 121 -1.19 -0.41 19.71
C ASP A 121 -1.14 -0.67 18.20
N ALA A 122 -0.74 0.31 17.39
CA ALA A 122 -0.64 0.17 15.94
C ALA A 122 0.45 -0.84 15.53
N GLU A 123 1.52 -0.95 16.33
CA GLU A 123 2.63 -1.89 16.11
C GLU A 123 2.32 -3.34 16.47
N LYS A 124 1.18 -3.62 17.10
CA LYS A 124 0.83 -4.97 17.55
C LYS A 124 0.81 -5.97 16.39
N VAL A 125 1.56 -7.05 16.59
CA VAL A 125 1.60 -8.19 15.67
C VAL A 125 0.26 -8.93 15.74
N LEU A 126 -0.36 -9.17 14.58
CA LEU A 126 -1.53 -10.03 14.49
C LEU A 126 -1.05 -11.48 14.43
N TYR A 127 -1.60 -12.34 15.29
CA TYR A 127 -1.27 -13.76 15.29
C TYR A 127 -2.47 -14.61 14.93
N LEU A 128 -2.30 -15.48 13.94
CA LEU A 128 -3.35 -16.35 13.40
C LEU A 128 -2.93 -17.82 13.52
N GLU A 129 -3.85 -18.70 13.91
CA GLU A 129 -3.55 -20.12 14.09
C GLU A 129 -4.41 -21.01 13.20
N LYS A 130 -3.76 -21.96 12.51
CA LYS A 130 -4.45 -22.98 11.70
C LYS A 130 -3.70 -24.30 11.81
N LYS A 131 -4.42 -25.36 12.19
CA LYS A 131 -3.89 -26.74 12.28
C LYS A 131 -2.60 -26.83 13.13
N GLY A 132 -2.56 -26.12 14.26
CA GLY A 132 -1.42 -26.11 15.19
C GLY A 132 -0.17 -25.38 14.67
N LYS A 133 -0.29 -24.61 13.58
CA LYS A 133 0.72 -23.69 13.08
C LYS A 133 0.25 -22.26 13.25
N ARG A 134 1.17 -21.37 13.61
CA ARG A 134 0.89 -19.96 13.90
C ARG A 134 1.61 -19.03 12.93
N LEU A 135 0.86 -18.12 12.32
CA LEU A 135 1.36 -17.04 11.47
C LEU A 135 1.33 -15.73 12.24
N ALA A 136 2.43 -14.99 12.22
CA ALA A 136 2.49 -13.60 12.61
C ALA A 136 2.37 -12.70 11.38
N VAL A 137 1.52 -11.69 11.44
CA VAL A 137 1.32 -10.68 10.39
C VAL A 137 1.66 -9.32 10.96
N ILE A 138 2.57 -8.61 10.30
CA ILE A 138 2.99 -7.25 10.62
C ILE A 138 2.59 -6.37 9.44
N ASN A 139 1.82 -5.31 9.68
CA ASN A 139 1.46 -4.35 8.65
C ASN A 139 1.95 -2.94 9.03
N CYS A 140 2.59 -2.24 8.09
CA CYS A 140 3.10 -0.89 8.27
C CYS A 140 3.03 -0.09 6.96
N CYS A 141 3.08 1.24 7.04
CA CYS A 141 3.04 2.13 5.87
C CYS A 141 4.08 3.24 5.92
N GLU A 142 4.45 3.79 4.77
CA GLU A 142 5.32 4.96 4.73
C GLU A 142 4.73 6.16 5.48
N HIS A 143 5.62 7.05 5.94
CA HIS A 143 5.25 8.11 6.86
C HIS A 143 4.49 9.23 6.15
N GLU A 144 3.19 9.29 6.36
CA GLU A 144 2.29 10.32 5.82
C GLU A 144 1.40 10.94 6.93
N PHE A 145 0.25 11.53 6.54
CA PHE A 145 -0.67 12.23 7.43
C PHE A 145 -1.47 11.31 8.37
N THR A 146 -1.27 9.99 8.29
CA THR A 146 -2.10 8.98 8.97
C THR A 146 -1.41 8.24 10.12
N ILE A 147 -0.13 8.54 10.38
CA ILE A 147 0.70 7.79 11.30
C ILE A 147 0.26 7.96 12.76
N ALA A 148 0.17 6.85 13.49
CA ALA A 148 -0.04 6.85 14.93
C ALA A 148 1.10 7.57 15.66
N THR A 149 0.76 8.33 16.69
CA THR A 149 1.74 8.96 17.57
C THR A 149 1.81 8.21 18.90
N GLU A 150 2.76 8.56 19.76
CA GLU A 150 2.88 7.96 21.11
C GLU A 150 1.56 8.03 21.92
N THR A 151 0.69 8.99 21.62
CA THR A 151 -0.58 9.21 22.36
C THR A 151 -1.82 9.29 21.46
N GLY A 152 -1.65 9.18 20.14
CA GLY A 152 -2.69 9.47 19.17
C GLY A 152 -2.93 8.32 18.19
N PRO A 153 -4.19 8.01 17.84
CA PRO A 153 -4.52 6.91 16.94
C PRO A 153 -3.96 7.09 15.53
N GLY A 154 -3.75 5.98 14.82
CA GLY A 154 -3.33 6.00 13.43
C GLY A 154 -2.72 4.69 12.93
N ALA A 155 -2.05 4.78 11.79
CA ALA A 155 -1.36 3.68 11.13
C ALA A 155 0.04 3.42 11.71
N ASN A 156 0.46 2.16 11.68
CA ASN A 156 1.81 1.73 12.05
C ASN A 156 2.83 2.24 11.02
N PRO A 157 3.82 3.06 11.42
CA PRO A 157 4.81 3.59 10.50
C PRO A 157 5.85 2.55 10.09
N LEU A 158 6.26 2.61 8.82
CA LEU A 158 7.46 1.97 8.32
C LEU A 158 8.67 2.69 8.93
N ASN A 159 9.35 1.98 9.83
CA ASN A 159 10.62 2.32 10.42
C ASN A 159 11.39 1.00 10.62
N PRO A 160 12.44 0.73 9.83
CA PRO A 160 13.12 -0.57 9.84
C PRO A 160 13.55 -1.06 11.23
N VAL A 161 13.88 -0.15 12.17
CA VAL A 161 14.22 -0.50 13.55
C VAL A 161 13.00 -1.06 14.30
N ARG A 162 11.83 -0.43 14.15
CA ARG A 162 10.58 -0.90 14.78
C ARG A 162 10.16 -2.25 14.20
N GLN A 163 10.18 -2.39 12.87
CA GLN A 163 9.88 -3.67 12.23
C GLN A 163 10.89 -4.78 12.58
N PHE A 164 12.18 -4.46 12.77
CA PHE A 164 13.15 -5.44 13.26
C PHE A 164 12.72 -6.03 14.62
N TYR A 165 12.37 -5.20 15.60
CA TYR A 165 11.94 -5.69 16.92
C TYR A 165 10.63 -6.48 16.84
N ALA A 166 9.66 -6.03 16.04
CA ALA A 166 8.42 -6.76 15.81
C ALA A 166 8.66 -8.14 15.16
N ILE A 167 9.57 -8.23 14.19
CA ILE A 167 9.95 -9.50 13.56
C ILE A 167 10.65 -10.42 14.57
N GLN A 168 11.55 -9.89 15.40
CA GLN A 168 12.20 -10.69 16.46
C GLN A 168 11.20 -11.22 17.50
N GLU A 169 10.19 -10.43 17.87
CA GLU A 169 9.10 -10.88 18.74
C GLU A 169 8.26 -11.95 18.06
N ALA A 170 7.84 -11.71 16.82
CA ALA A 170 7.03 -12.63 16.03
C ALA A 170 7.68 -14.01 15.90
N LYS A 171 8.99 -14.06 15.63
CA LYS A 171 9.75 -15.33 15.53
C LYS A 171 9.76 -16.17 16.80
N LYS A 172 9.58 -15.57 17.97
CA LYS A 172 9.49 -16.30 19.25
C LYS A 172 8.11 -16.92 19.46
N ASN A 173 7.09 -16.38 18.78
CA ASN A 173 5.68 -16.64 19.07
C ASN A 173 4.93 -17.27 17.90
N ALA A 174 5.53 -17.38 16.72
CA ALA A 174 4.92 -17.90 15.49
C ALA A 174 5.89 -18.80 14.71
N ASP A 175 5.33 -19.72 13.92
CA ASP A 175 6.08 -20.55 12.98
C ASP A 175 6.50 -19.77 11.72
N TYR A 176 5.69 -18.78 11.33
CA TYR A 176 5.89 -18.00 10.11
C TYR A 176 5.66 -16.50 10.38
N VAL A 177 6.41 -15.63 9.70
CA VAL A 177 6.29 -14.18 9.81
C VAL A 177 6.05 -13.53 8.44
N LEU A 178 4.89 -12.92 8.23
CA LEU A 178 4.53 -12.15 7.04
C LEU A 178 4.58 -10.65 7.34
N VAL A 179 5.32 -9.89 6.52
CA VAL A 179 5.33 -8.43 6.59
C VAL A 179 4.59 -7.86 5.38
N ILE A 180 3.61 -7.00 5.62
CA ILE A 180 2.85 -6.30 4.58
C ILE A 180 3.14 -4.81 4.69
N VAL A 181 3.69 -4.22 3.63
CA VAL A 181 4.09 -2.81 3.59
C VAL A 181 3.15 -2.05 2.65
N HIS A 182 2.83 -0.80 2.99
CA HIS A 182 2.11 0.11 2.12
C HIS A 182 3.00 1.34 1.83
N GLY A 183 3.65 1.35 0.66
CA GLY A 183 4.50 2.46 0.25
C GLY A 183 5.12 2.27 -1.14
N GLY A 184 5.91 3.27 -1.56
CA GLY A 184 6.56 3.28 -2.87
C GLY A 184 6.07 4.41 -3.76
N HIS A 185 6.48 4.37 -5.03
CA HIS A 185 6.14 5.43 -5.98
C HIS A 185 4.82 5.11 -6.69
N GLU A 186 3.80 5.94 -6.48
CA GLU A 186 2.52 5.83 -7.21
C GLU A 186 2.75 5.81 -8.73
N MET A 187 2.01 4.94 -9.41
CA MET A 187 2.01 4.78 -10.87
C MET A 187 3.35 4.35 -11.47
N PHE A 188 4.23 3.74 -10.68
CA PHE A 188 5.52 3.24 -11.14
C PHE A 188 5.78 1.81 -10.67
N GLN A 189 5.91 0.89 -11.63
CA GLN A 189 5.90 -0.56 -11.40
C GLN A 189 7.21 -1.16 -10.87
N LEU A 190 8.25 -0.37 -10.59
CA LEU A 190 9.51 -0.87 -10.06
C LEU A 190 9.77 -0.31 -8.66
N PRO A 191 10.30 -1.13 -7.74
CA PRO A 191 10.64 -0.67 -6.40
C PRO A 191 11.83 0.29 -6.45
N SER A 192 11.86 1.23 -5.49
CA SER A 192 13.07 2.02 -5.29
C SER A 192 14.20 1.16 -4.70
N PRO A 193 15.48 1.54 -4.89
CA PRO A 193 16.59 0.84 -4.24
C PRO A 193 16.44 0.76 -2.71
N ARG A 194 15.86 1.79 -2.09
CA ARG A 194 15.52 1.80 -0.65
C ARG A 194 14.50 0.73 -0.29
N MET A 195 13.47 0.52 -1.11
CA MET A 195 12.47 -0.53 -0.88
C MET A 195 13.11 -1.92 -0.96
N VAL A 196 13.93 -2.17 -1.98
CA VAL A 196 14.66 -3.43 -2.13
C VAL A 196 15.54 -3.71 -0.92
N GLU A 197 16.33 -2.71 -0.50
CA GLU A 197 17.17 -2.81 0.69
C GLU A 197 16.35 -3.10 1.97
N THR A 198 15.26 -2.35 2.17
CA THR A 198 14.41 -2.48 3.37
C THR A 198 13.72 -3.85 3.43
N TYR A 199 13.18 -4.35 2.31
CA TYR A 199 12.43 -5.60 2.31
C TYR A 199 13.35 -6.81 2.40
N ARG A 200 14.54 -6.76 1.77
CA ARG A 200 15.58 -7.77 1.99
C ARG A 200 16.05 -7.77 3.45
N PHE A 201 16.18 -6.59 4.07
CA PHE A 201 16.49 -6.49 5.49
C PHE A 201 15.41 -7.13 6.38
N PHE A 202 14.12 -7.02 6.03
CA PHE A 202 13.07 -7.73 6.77
C PHE A 202 13.20 -9.25 6.67
N ILE A 203 13.55 -9.80 5.51
CA ILE A 203 13.89 -11.22 5.37
C ILE A 203 15.13 -11.58 6.21
N ASP A 204 16.17 -10.73 6.23
CA ASP A 204 17.36 -10.94 7.05
C ASP A 204 17.08 -10.92 8.56
N ALA A 205 16.16 -10.05 9.00
CA ALA A 205 15.63 -10.04 10.36
C ALA A 205 14.80 -11.30 10.66
N GLY A 206 14.35 -12.00 9.62
CA GLY A 206 13.70 -13.30 9.71
C GLY A 206 12.20 -13.27 9.46
N ALA A 207 11.72 -12.30 8.67
CA ALA A 207 10.47 -12.45 7.96
C ALA A 207 10.56 -13.61 6.94
N ASP A 208 9.45 -14.30 6.75
CA ASP A 208 9.30 -15.42 5.83
C ASP A 208 8.75 -15.00 4.47
N ALA A 209 8.08 -13.85 4.40
CA ALA A 209 7.65 -13.23 3.17
C ALA A 209 7.41 -11.73 3.39
N VAL A 210 7.57 -10.94 2.31
CA VAL A 210 7.22 -9.52 2.29
C VAL A 210 6.30 -9.23 1.11
N VAL A 211 5.23 -8.48 1.33
CA VAL A 211 4.28 -8.07 0.28
C VAL A 211 4.03 -6.57 0.37
N ASN A 212 3.98 -5.87 -0.75
CA ASN A 212 3.78 -4.42 -0.80
C ASN A 212 2.51 -3.99 -1.57
N HIS A 213 1.94 -2.86 -1.13
CA HIS A 213 0.74 -2.19 -1.66
C HIS A 213 1.08 -0.75 -2.13
N HIS A 214 0.09 0.16 -2.27
CA HIS A 214 0.24 1.61 -2.49
C HIS A 214 0.52 2.10 -3.92
N GLN A 215 1.35 1.41 -4.69
CA GLN A 215 1.79 1.95 -5.99
C GLN A 215 0.64 2.15 -7.01
N HIS A 216 -0.54 1.57 -6.75
CA HIS A 216 -1.71 1.56 -7.64
C HIS A 216 -1.42 1.06 -9.06
N CYS A 217 -0.36 0.28 -9.19
CA CYS A 217 -0.01 -0.54 -10.32
C CYS A 217 0.74 -1.76 -9.79
N TYR A 218 0.63 -2.89 -10.47
CA TYR A 218 1.38 -4.07 -10.08
C TYR A 218 2.88 -3.90 -10.35
N SER A 219 3.69 -4.57 -9.52
CA SER A 219 5.15 -4.67 -9.65
C SER A 219 5.57 -6.14 -9.77
N GLY A 220 6.84 -6.35 -10.09
CA GLY A 220 7.45 -7.67 -10.02
C GLY A 220 7.70 -8.13 -8.58
N TYR A 221 8.33 -9.29 -8.47
CA TYR A 221 8.74 -9.92 -7.24
C TYR A 221 10.12 -10.56 -7.39
N GLU A 222 10.72 -10.92 -6.26
CA GLU A 222 11.95 -11.70 -6.25
C GLU A 222 11.90 -12.79 -5.18
N THR A 223 12.81 -13.75 -5.29
CA THR A 223 13.09 -14.71 -4.22
C THR A 223 14.45 -14.37 -3.61
N TYR A 224 14.45 -13.84 -2.39
CA TYR A 224 15.65 -13.50 -1.65
C TYR A 224 15.88 -14.52 -0.53
N LYS A 225 17.02 -15.23 -0.56
CA LYS A 225 17.35 -16.32 0.40
C LYS A 225 16.24 -17.38 0.53
N GLY A 226 15.58 -17.71 -0.58
CA GLY A 226 14.50 -18.70 -0.62
C GLY A 226 13.16 -18.19 -0.07
N LYS A 227 13.02 -16.89 0.17
CA LYS A 227 11.80 -16.25 0.69
C LYS A 227 11.27 -15.23 -0.33
N PRO A 228 9.96 -15.20 -0.59
CA PRO A 228 9.40 -14.31 -1.60
C PRO A 228 9.26 -12.86 -1.09
N ILE A 229 9.54 -11.90 -1.97
CA ILE A 229 9.30 -10.47 -1.80
C ILE A 229 8.50 -9.96 -2.99
N PHE A 230 7.26 -9.53 -2.75
CA PHE A 230 6.39 -8.94 -3.76
C PHE A 230 6.37 -7.41 -3.62
N TYR A 231 6.77 -6.69 -4.67
CA TYR A 231 6.99 -5.24 -4.57
C TYR A 231 5.75 -4.39 -4.82
N GLY A 232 4.65 -4.98 -5.30
CA GLY A 232 3.41 -4.26 -5.56
C GLY A 232 2.36 -5.17 -6.20
N LEU A 233 1.17 -5.24 -5.62
CA LEU A 233 0.08 -6.10 -6.14
C LEU A 233 -0.87 -5.36 -7.11
N GLY A 234 -0.79 -4.03 -7.17
CA GLY A 234 -1.78 -3.19 -7.86
C GLY A 234 -3.05 -2.98 -7.03
N ASN A 235 -4.07 -2.45 -7.68
CA ASN A 235 -5.37 -2.23 -7.05
C ASN A 235 -6.20 -3.50 -7.12
N PHE A 236 -6.70 -4.03 -6.00
CA PHE A 236 -7.71 -5.09 -6.05
C PHE A 236 -9.04 -4.57 -6.56
N CYS A 237 -9.50 -3.45 -6.02
CA CYS A 237 -10.76 -2.86 -6.40
C CYS A 237 -10.77 -1.37 -6.01
N PHE A 238 -10.40 -0.54 -6.97
CA PHE A 238 -10.19 0.90 -6.80
C PHE A 238 -10.50 1.59 -8.13
N ASP A 239 -11.78 1.87 -8.40
CA ASP A 239 -12.17 2.54 -9.65
C ASP A 239 -11.81 4.03 -9.62
N LYS A 240 -11.37 4.57 -10.75
CA LYS A 240 -11.05 5.99 -10.91
C LYS A 240 -11.55 6.50 -12.24
N GLU A 241 -12.40 7.54 -12.20
CA GLU A 241 -12.92 8.17 -13.42
C GLU A 241 -11.77 8.60 -14.35
N GLY A 242 -11.92 8.26 -15.63
CA GLY A 242 -10.94 8.61 -16.66
C GLY A 242 -9.71 7.71 -16.75
N LEU A 243 -9.53 6.72 -15.86
CA LEU A 243 -8.49 5.70 -15.98
C LEU A 243 -9.10 4.36 -16.38
N ARG A 244 -8.80 3.93 -17.60
CA ARG A 244 -9.27 2.67 -18.20
C ARG A 244 -8.11 2.04 -18.95
N ASP A 245 -8.12 0.71 -19.03
CA ASP A 245 -7.21 -0.09 -19.85
C ASP A 245 -5.74 0.31 -19.66
N CYS A 246 -5.34 0.52 -18.41
CA CYS A 246 -3.97 0.86 -18.04
C CYS A 246 -3.56 0.14 -16.75
N SER A 247 -2.31 0.33 -16.32
CA SER A 247 -1.75 -0.33 -15.13
C SER A 247 -2.50 -0.05 -13.82
N TRP A 248 -3.37 0.97 -13.78
CA TRP A 248 -4.30 1.22 -12.66
C TRP A 248 -5.33 0.10 -12.48
N ASN A 249 -5.76 -0.48 -13.61
CA ASN A 249 -6.81 -1.49 -13.67
C ASN A 249 -6.27 -2.90 -13.54
N GLU A 250 -4.96 -3.11 -13.72
CA GLU A 250 -4.35 -4.43 -13.68
C GLU A 250 -3.68 -4.67 -12.33
N GLY A 251 -3.78 -5.90 -11.83
CA GLY A 251 -3.22 -6.32 -10.57
C GLY A 251 -3.11 -7.83 -10.49
N TYR A 252 -2.61 -8.34 -9.37
CA TYR A 252 -2.67 -9.76 -9.07
C TYR A 252 -2.87 -10.01 -7.58
N MET A 253 -3.56 -11.09 -7.25
CA MET A 253 -3.58 -11.64 -5.90
C MET A 253 -2.40 -12.61 -5.77
N VAL A 254 -1.77 -12.67 -4.61
CA VAL A 254 -0.71 -13.63 -4.32
C VAL A 254 -1.19 -14.64 -3.29
N GLU A 255 -1.13 -15.94 -3.61
CA GLU A 255 -1.24 -17.02 -2.64
C GLU A 255 0.17 -17.42 -2.20
N LEU A 256 0.45 -17.31 -0.90
CA LEU A 256 1.63 -17.82 -0.25
C LEU A 256 1.31 -19.13 0.46
N SER A 257 2.01 -20.20 0.10
CA SER A 257 1.92 -21.50 0.76
C SER A 257 3.08 -21.65 1.74
N PHE A 258 2.79 -21.45 3.03
CA PHE A 258 3.74 -21.65 4.12
C PHE A 258 3.83 -23.13 4.48
N SER A 259 5.01 -23.70 4.25
CA SER A 259 5.45 -25.04 4.64
C SER A 259 6.95 -24.98 4.98
N ASP A 260 7.66 -26.11 4.97
CA ASP A 260 9.13 -26.10 5.11
C ASP A 260 9.79 -25.29 3.98
N VAL A 261 9.20 -25.34 2.79
CA VAL A 261 9.54 -24.46 1.65
C VAL A 261 8.35 -23.54 1.40
N ILE A 262 8.62 -22.25 1.27
CA ILE A 262 7.58 -21.26 0.97
C ILE A 262 7.47 -21.15 -0.54
N THR A 263 6.28 -21.40 -1.06
CA THR A 263 5.97 -21.23 -2.47
C THR A 263 4.91 -20.15 -2.64
N SER A 264 4.85 -19.58 -3.85
CA SER A 264 3.88 -18.55 -4.18
C SER A 264 3.22 -18.82 -5.53
N ASN A 265 1.95 -18.48 -5.66
CA ASN A 265 1.24 -18.44 -6.91
C ASN A 265 0.56 -17.08 -7.08
N ILE A 266 0.49 -16.56 -8.31
CA ILE A 266 -0.19 -15.28 -8.60
C ILE A 266 -1.46 -15.52 -9.40
N TYR A 267 -2.47 -14.70 -9.16
CA TYR A 267 -3.75 -14.70 -9.87
C TYR A 267 -3.97 -13.31 -10.47
N PRO A 268 -3.57 -13.07 -11.73
CA PRO A 268 -3.72 -11.77 -12.35
C PRO A 268 -5.19 -11.46 -12.65
N TYR A 269 -5.55 -10.20 -12.55
CA TYR A 269 -6.90 -9.71 -12.78
C TYR A 269 -6.91 -8.29 -13.33
N CYS A 270 -8.03 -7.93 -13.94
CA CYS A 270 -8.37 -6.56 -14.33
C CYS A 270 -9.59 -6.11 -13.52
N GLN A 271 -9.47 -4.97 -12.84
CA GLN A 271 -10.50 -4.31 -12.06
C GLN A 271 -10.95 -3.03 -12.74
N TYR A 272 -12.26 -2.89 -12.95
CA TYR A 272 -12.87 -1.62 -13.37
C TYR A 272 -12.24 -0.98 -14.63
N GLY A 273 -11.83 -1.79 -15.60
CA GLY A 273 -11.55 -1.32 -16.96
C GLY A 273 -12.84 -0.95 -17.69
N ASN A 274 -13.02 -1.48 -18.90
CA ASN A 274 -14.25 -1.31 -19.67
C ASN A 274 -15.51 -1.81 -18.94
N LYS A 275 -15.39 -2.92 -18.19
CA LYS A 275 -16.47 -3.45 -17.36
C LYS A 275 -16.28 -3.06 -15.89
N PRO A 276 -17.36 -2.75 -15.15
CA PRO A 276 -17.31 -2.41 -13.72
C PRO A 276 -17.33 -3.67 -12.84
N THR A 277 -16.36 -4.57 -13.05
CA THR A 277 -16.22 -5.85 -12.33
C THR A 277 -14.74 -6.23 -12.23
N ILE A 278 -14.42 -7.22 -11.41
CA ILE A 278 -13.10 -7.85 -11.34
C ILE A 278 -13.12 -9.16 -12.16
N GLU A 279 -12.31 -9.19 -13.22
CA GLU A 279 -12.16 -10.35 -14.10
C GLU A 279 -10.73 -10.86 -14.04
N LEU A 280 -10.55 -12.18 -13.87
CA LEU A 280 -9.23 -12.80 -13.98
C LEU A 280 -8.69 -12.61 -15.40
N LEU A 281 -7.39 -12.33 -15.50
CA LEU A 281 -6.70 -12.20 -16.78
C LEU A 281 -6.18 -13.56 -17.26
N ASP A 282 -6.10 -13.72 -18.58
CA ASP A 282 -5.29 -14.78 -19.18
C ASP A 282 -3.80 -14.48 -18.93
N THR A 283 -3.03 -15.50 -18.53
CA THR A 283 -1.77 -15.29 -17.84
C THR A 283 -0.60 -15.01 -18.78
N THR A 284 -0.63 -15.46 -20.03
CA THR A 284 0.57 -15.45 -20.90
C THR A 284 1.21 -14.06 -21.07
N ALA A 285 0.43 -13.02 -21.38
CA ALA A 285 0.97 -11.66 -21.55
C ALA A 285 1.42 -11.07 -20.21
N PHE A 286 0.63 -11.30 -19.16
CA PHE A 286 0.91 -10.83 -17.81
C PHE A 286 2.20 -11.44 -17.25
N ASP A 287 2.38 -12.75 -17.44
CA ASP A 287 3.55 -13.52 -17.02
C ASP A 287 4.83 -13.00 -17.68
N ASN A 288 4.77 -12.63 -18.96
CA ASN A 288 5.90 -12.01 -19.66
C ASN A 288 6.27 -10.65 -19.05
N THR A 289 5.29 -9.78 -18.79
CA THR A 289 5.55 -8.48 -18.15
C THR A 289 6.12 -8.64 -16.75
N ILE A 290 5.60 -9.58 -15.96
CA ILE A 290 6.14 -9.90 -14.63
C ILE A 290 7.57 -10.42 -14.74
N ALA A 291 7.87 -11.31 -15.69
CA ALA A 291 9.22 -11.82 -15.89
C ALA A 291 10.21 -10.69 -16.24
N GLU A 292 9.82 -9.74 -17.08
CA GLU A 292 10.63 -8.55 -17.39
C GLU A 292 10.88 -7.67 -16.17
N LEU A 293 9.84 -7.40 -15.36
CA LEU A 293 9.98 -6.64 -14.11
C LEU A 293 10.93 -7.37 -13.14
N ASN A 294 10.79 -8.68 -12.99
CA ASN A 294 11.63 -9.51 -12.12
C ASN A 294 13.11 -9.48 -12.56
N LEU A 295 13.37 -9.54 -13.88
CA LEU A 295 14.72 -9.41 -14.42
C LEU A 295 15.34 -8.06 -14.05
N ILE A 296 14.60 -6.95 -14.22
CA ILE A 296 15.06 -5.61 -13.85
C ILE A 296 15.32 -5.50 -12.35
N ILE A 297 14.43 -6.01 -11.50
CA ILE A 297 14.56 -5.98 -10.03
C ILE A 297 15.80 -6.76 -9.58
N SER A 298 16.09 -7.89 -10.22
CA SER A 298 17.24 -8.74 -9.88
C SER A 298 18.60 -8.12 -10.23
N ASP A 299 18.64 -7.17 -11.18
CA ASP A 299 19.86 -6.46 -11.58
C ASP A 299 19.91 -5.02 -11.05
N ASN A 300 20.76 -4.79 -10.05
CA ASN A 300 20.90 -3.49 -9.39
C ASN A 300 21.21 -2.32 -10.35
N ASN A 301 21.94 -2.58 -11.44
CA ASN A 301 22.31 -1.54 -12.40
C ASN A 301 21.10 -1.15 -13.27
N SER A 302 20.38 -2.13 -13.80
CA SER A 302 19.15 -1.94 -14.58
C SER A 302 18.09 -1.25 -13.75
N LEU A 303 17.87 -1.68 -12.50
CA LEU A 303 16.91 -1.04 -11.61
C LEU A 303 17.25 0.44 -11.37
N ARG A 304 18.52 0.73 -11.04
CA ARG A 304 18.98 2.12 -10.84
C ARG A 304 18.82 2.97 -12.08
N ALA A 305 19.10 2.41 -13.26
CA ALA A 305 18.93 3.12 -14.53
C ALA A 305 17.46 3.50 -14.77
N LYS A 306 16.52 2.55 -14.61
CA LYS A 306 15.08 2.78 -14.78
C LYS A 306 14.52 3.77 -13.76
N ILE A 307 14.92 3.67 -12.50
CA ILE A 307 14.55 4.62 -11.45
C ILE A 307 15.07 6.03 -11.76
N THR A 308 16.32 6.14 -12.23
CA THR A 308 16.91 7.44 -12.59
C THR A 308 16.16 8.08 -13.76
N GLU A 309 15.75 7.29 -14.75
CA GLU A 309 14.91 7.75 -15.86
C GLU A 309 13.55 8.27 -15.36
N TYR A 310 12.88 7.51 -14.49
CA TYR A 310 11.64 7.94 -13.85
C TYR A 310 11.80 9.26 -13.08
N TYR A 311 12.84 9.38 -12.25
CA TYR A 311 13.12 10.61 -11.49
C TYR A 311 13.41 11.81 -12.39
N LYS A 312 14.10 11.63 -13.52
CA LYS A 312 14.29 12.70 -14.51
C LYS A 312 12.95 13.18 -15.07
N ASN A 313 12.03 12.26 -15.34
CA ASN A 313 10.71 12.57 -15.90
C ASN A 313 9.79 13.29 -14.92
N CYS A 314 9.88 13.01 -13.61
CA CYS A 314 9.07 13.70 -12.60
C CYS A 314 9.74 14.92 -11.95
N LYS A 315 11.05 15.15 -12.19
CA LYS A 315 11.85 16.21 -11.53
C LYS A 315 11.20 17.59 -11.52
N ASN A 316 10.64 18.03 -12.65
CA ASN A 316 10.06 19.37 -12.73
C ASN A 316 8.76 19.49 -11.93
N ASN A 317 7.99 18.41 -11.83
CA ASN A 317 6.80 18.36 -10.97
C ASN A 317 7.20 18.42 -9.50
N GLU A 318 8.24 17.70 -9.09
CA GLU A 318 8.78 17.78 -7.73
C GLU A 318 9.24 19.19 -7.38
N LEU A 319 10.05 19.81 -8.24
CA LEU A 319 10.52 21.18 -8.04
C LEU A 319 9.37 22.19 -7.96
N SER A 320 8.28 21.97 -8.70
CA SER A 320 7.12 22.89 -8.68
C SER A 320 6.50 23.04 -7.29
N ARG A 321 6.59 22.00 -6.44
CA ARG A 321 6.06 22.02 -5.07
C ARG A 321 6.84 22.94 -4.12
N MET A 322 8.08 23.29 -4.49
CA MET A 322 8.95 24.15 -3.71
C MET A 322 8.91 25.61 -4.17
N GLU A 323 8.33 25.86 -5.34
CA GLU A 323 8.18 27.18 -5.93
C GLU A 323 6.90 27.85 -5.41
N PRO A 324 6.77 29.19 -5.49
CA PRO A 324 5.61 29.92 -4.97
C PRO A 324 4.31 29.70 -5.79
N TYR A 325 4.33 28.78 -6.75
CA TYR A 325 3.19 28.49 -7.60
C TYR A 325 2.20 27.59 -6.89
N SER A 326 0.93 27.96 -6.94
CA SER A 326 -0.16 27.18 -6.38
C SER A 326 -1.20 26.85 -7.43
N GLY A 327 -1.74 25.64 -7.38
CA GLY A 327 -2.81 25.19 -8.27
C GLY A 327 -2.29 24.55 -9.56
N ARG A 328 -3.17 23.75 -10.17
CA ARG A 328 -2.83 22.85 -11.29
C ARG A 328 -2.25 23.58 -12.50
N ILE A 329 -2.79 24.75 -12.84
CA ILE A 329 -2.39 25.51 -14.04
C ILE A 329 -0.98 26.09 -13.87
N LEU A 330 -0.72 26.80 -12.77
CA LEU A 330 0.59 27.41 -12.53
C LEU A 330 1.69 26.35 -12.39
N ASN A 331 1.41 25.26 -11.67
CA ASN A 331 2.34 24.13 -11.57
C ASN A 331 2.64 23.51 -12.93
N LYS A 332 1.61 23.38 -13.80
CA LYS A 332 1.80 22.88 -15.17
C LYS A 332 2.65 23.83 -16.00
N LEU A 333 2.39 25.14 -15.96
CA LEU A 333 3.18 26.14 -16.69
C LEU A 333 4.64 26.15 -16.22
N PHE A 334 4.89 26.05 -14.91
CA PHE A 334 6.24 25.89 -14.38
C PHE A 334 6.91 24.60 -14.89
N SER A 335 6.20 23.47 -14.87
CA SER A 335 6.75 22.18 -15.34
C SER A 335 7.15 22.21 -16.82
N LEU A 336 6.49 23.06 -17.60
CA LEU A 336 6.76 23.31 -19.03
C LEU A 336 7.87 24.36 -19.26
N GLY A 337 8.42 24.95 -18.19
CA GLY A 337 9.46 25.99 -18.28
C GLY A 337 8.94 27.38 -18.66
N LEU A 338 7.62 27.60 -18.56
CA LEU A 338 6.96 28.87 -18.93
C LEU A 338 6.90 29.89 -17.78
N LEU A 339 7.32 29.49 -16.57
CA LEU A 339 7.36 30.35 -15.39
C LEU A 339 8.78 30.39 -14.81
N PRO A 340 9.19 31.51 -14.19
CA PRO A 340 10.52 31.65 -13.62
C PRO A 340 10.77 30.69 -12.46
N LYS A 341 12.04 30.35 -12.21
CA LYS A 341 12.49 29.62 -11.01
C LYS A 341 12.93 30.63 -9.96
N PHE A 342 12.39 30.54 -8.75
CA PHE A 342 12.80 31.38 -7.64
C PHE A 342 13.85 30.70 -6.75
N ILE A 343 13.91 29.36 -6.78
CA ILE A 343 14.95 28.61 -6.09
C ILE A 343 16.22 28.60 -6.94
N SER A 344 17.21 29.40 -6.54
CA SER A 344 18.55 29.40 -7.16
C SER A 344 19.30 28.09 -6.87
N GLY A 345 20.36 27.82 -7.65
CA GLY A 345 21.23 26.66 -7.40
C GLY A 345 21.82 26.64 -5.98
N GLN A 346 22.26 27.80 -5.48
CA GLN A 346 22.77 27.91 -4.11
C GLN A 346 21.68 27.64 -3.06
N LYS A 347 20.45 28.12 -3.29
CA LYS A 347 19.33 27.86 -2.39
C LYS A 347 18.95 26.38 -2.39
N ALA A 348 18.97 25.72 -3.54
CA ALA A 348 18.73 24.28 -3.66
C ALA A 348 19.77 23.46 -2.88
N ILE A 349 21.05 23.80 -2.96
CA ILE A 349 22.12 23.16 -2.17
C ILE A 349 21.85 23.31 -0.67
N ASN A 350 21.46 24.51 -0.23
CA ASN A 350 21.14 24.73 1.19
C ASN A 350 19.94 23.89 1.63
N ILE A 351 18.88 23.81 0.81
CA ILE A 351 17.71 22.98 1.11
C ILE A 351 18.10 21.51 1.16
N LEU A 352 18.91 21.04 0.21
CA LEU A 352 19.39 19.66 0.19
C LEU A 352 20.15 19.32 1.47
N ASN A 353 21.06 20.18 1.94
CA ASN A 353 21.74 19.99 3.21
C ASN A 353 20.77 19.93 4.41
N HIS A 354 19.64 20.66 4.36
CA HIS A 354 18.60 20.58 5.38
C HIS A 354 17.73 19.32 5.29
N VAL A 355 17.70 18.65 4.15
CA VAL A 355 16.98 17.39 3.94
C VAL A 355 17.86 16.19 4.26
N ASP A 356 19.12 16.21 3.80
CA ASP A 356 20.07 15.09 3.91
C ASP A 356 20.66 14.94 5.32
N CYS A 357 20.98 16.06 5.99
CA CYS A 357 21.49 16.01 7.36
C CYS A 357 20.33 15.78 8.34
N GLU A 358 20.41 14.71 9.13
CA GLU A 358 19.36 14.28 10.05
C GLU A 358 18.99 15.37 11.06
N ALA A 359 19.98 15.99 11.68
CA ALA A 359 19.76 17.07 12.66
C ALA A 359 19.12 18.32 12.03
N HIS A 360 19.45 18.63 10.79
CA HIS A 360 18.82 19.74 10.08
C HIS A 360 17.40 19.39 9.62
N ARG A 361 17.16 18.12 9.25
CA ARG A 361 15.86 17.59 8.83
C ARG A 361 14.86 17.67 9.98
N ASP A 362 15.27 17.32 11.20
CA ASP A 362 14.41 17.42 12.39
C ASP A 362 13.97 18.87 12.62
N LYS A 363 14.91 19.83 12.54
CA LYS A 363 14.61 21.26 12.65
C LYS A 363 13.70 21.74 11.52
N LEU A 364 13.92 21.28 10.28
CA LEU A 364 13.09 21.64 9.13
C LEU A 364 11.65 21.13 9.31
N ILE A 365 11.48 19.87 9.71
CA ILE A 365 10.16 19.28 9.97
C ILE A 365 9.46 20.04 11.10
N PHE A 366 10.16 20.34 12.21
CA PHE A 366 9.60 21.14 13.29
C PHE A 366 9.12 22.52 12.80
N ALA A 367 9.96 23.23 12.05
CA ALA A 367 9.60 24.55 11.52
C ALA A 367 8.39 24.49 10.59
N LEU A 368 8.28 23.47 9.73
CA LEU A 368 7.15 23.30 8.81
C LEU A 368 5.84 22.95 9.53
N ARG A 369 5.89 22.18 10.63
CA ARG A 369 4.72 21.82 11.44
C ARG A 369 4.18 22.98 12.30
N ASN A 370 4.98 24.02 12.52
CA ASN A 370 4.65 25.18 13.36
C ASN A 370 4.56 26.49 12.56
N LYS A 371 4.28 26.39 11.25
CA LYS A 371 3.99 27.53 10.38
C LYS A 371 2.49 27.80 10.35
#